data_AF-A0A662E2H7-F1
#
_entry.id   AF-A0A662E2H7-F1
#
_cell.length_a   1.000
_cell.length_b   1.000
_cell.length_c   1.000
_cell.angle_alpha   90.00
_cell.angle_beta   90.00
_cell.angle_gamma   90.00
#
_symmetry.space_group_name_H-M   'P 1'
#
loop_
_entity.id
_entity.type
_entity.pdbx_description
1 polymer ?
#
loop_
_entity_poly.entity_id
_entity_poly.type
_entity_poly.pdbx_seq_one_letter_code
_entity_poly.pdbx_strand_id
1 'polypeptide(L)'
;MSGESFTDVTNQSWFGRIGGAIKGILVGLVMIVIAFGLLFWNEGRSVERYKTLKEGSGAVVLSKADSVDPKNEGKLVHVTGKADTTETLKDPVFEISAQALKLERSVEMYQ
;
A
#
# COMPACT_ATOMS: atom_id res chain seq x y z
N MET A 1 -31.44 30.89 47.03
CA MET A 1 -30.05 30.94 46.52
C MET A 1 -30.16 31.16 45.02
N SER A 2 -30.03 32.39 44.57
CA SER A 2 -30.17 32.76 43.16
C SER A 2 -28.79 32.61 42.52
N GLY A 3 -28.67 31.72 41.52
CA GLY A 3 -27.41 31.50 40.82
C GLY A 3 -27.04 32.71 39.98
N GLU A 4 -25.82 33.23 40.15
CA GLU A 4 -25.29 34.28 39.29
C GLU A 4 -25.03 33.71 37.88
N SER A 5 -25.57 34.38 36.88
CA SER A 5 -25.26 34.15 35.47
C SER A 5 -24.20 35.19 35.06
N PHE A 6 -23.04 34.72 34.63
CA PHE A 6 -22.05 35.56 33.96
C PHE A 6 -22.03 35.22 32.46
N THR A 7 -21.84 36.24 31.63
CA THR A 7 -21.72 36.11 30.18
C THR A 7 -20.35 36.63 29.77
N ASP A 8 -19.48 35.74 29.29
CA ASP A 8 -18.19 36.14 28.72
C ASP A 8 -18.39 36.62 27.27
N VAL A 9 -18.13 37.91 27.03
CA VAL A 9 -18.18 38.50 25.69
C VAL A 9 -16.76 38.74 25.19
N THR A 10 -16.31 37.90 24.26
CA THR A 10 -15.00 38.08 23.61
C THR A 10 -15.12 39.09 22.46
N ASN A 11 -14.53 40.28 22.62
CA ASN A 11 -14.46 41.28 21.56
C ASN A 11 -13.25 41.03 20.65
N GLN A 12 -13.51 40.49 19.45
CA GLN A 12 -12.48 40.35 18.41
C GLN A 12 -12.35 41.67 17.64
N SER A 13 -11.16 42.27 17.65
CA SER A 13 -10.91 43.49 16.88
C SER A 13 -10.99 43.21 15.37
N TRP A 14 -11.44 44.19 14.59
CA TRP A 14 -11.53 44.10 13.13
C TRP A 14 -10.17 43.76 12.50
N PHE A 15 -9.08 44.30 13.05
CA PHE A 15 -7.71 44.00 12.63
C PHE A 15 -7.30 42.55 12.94
N GLY A 16 -7.72 42.00 14.09
CA GLY A 16 -7.49 40.59 14.44
C GLY A 16 -8.18 39.62 13.47
N ARG A 17 -9.41 39.96 13.05
CA ARG A 17 -10.16 39.17 12.05
C ARG A 17 -9.47 39.17 10.67
N ILE A 18 -8.97 40.33 10.23
CA ILE A 18 -8.25 40.44 8.95
C ILE A 18 -6.92 39.70 8.99
N GLY A 19 -6.15 39.83 10.08
CA GLY A 19 -4.91 39.07 10.26
C GLY A 19 -5.13 37.56 10.23
N GLY A 20 -6.21 37.07 10.85
CA GLY A 20 -6.60 35.67 10.79
C GLY A 20 -6.94 35.20 9.36
N ALA A 21 -7.67 36.02 8.59
CA ALA A 21 -8.01 35.70 7.20
C ALA A 21 -6.77 35.63 6.30
N ILE A 22 -5.83 36.58 6.42
CA ILE A 22 -4.58 36.59 5.65
C ILE A 22 -3.73 35.36 5.97
N LYS A 23 -3.64 34.97 7.25
CA LYS A 23 -2.97 33.73 7.65
C LYS A 23 -3.63 32.49 7.02
N GLY A 24 -4.97 32.45 6.99
CA GLY A 24 -5.72 31.40 6.32
C GLY A 24 -5.39 31.28 4.82
N ILE A 25 -5.27 32.42 4.13
CA ILE A 25 -4.89 32.46 2.71
C ILE A 25 -3.48 31.88 2.50
N LEU A 26 -2.49 32.29 3.31
CA LEU A 26 -1.12 31.77 3.21
C LEU A 26 -1.06 30.26 3.44
N VAL A 27 -1.76 29.75 4.46
CA VAL A 27 -1.86 28.31 4.71
C VAL A 27 -2.53 27.60 3.54
N GLY A 28 -3.60 28.17 2.98
CA GLY A 28 -4.27 27.64 1.79
C GLY A 28 -3.32 27.54 0.58
N LEU A 29 -2.51 28.56 0.33
CA LEU A 29 -1.53 28.54 -0.76
C LEU A 29 -0.46 27.45 -0.56
N VAL A 30 0.03 27.26 0.66
CA VAL A 30 0.96 26.17 0.99
C VAL A 30 0.31 24.80 0.75
N MET A 31 -0.94 24.64 1.17
CA MET A 31 -1.69 23.39 0.95
C MET A 31 -1.87 23.07 -0.54
N ILE A 32 -2.08 24.08 -1.39
CA ILE A 32 -2.17 23.89 -2.85
C ILE A 32 -0.85 23.34 -3.41
N VAL A 33 0.29 23.91 -3.01
CA VAL A 33 1.61 23.43 -3.48
C VAL A 33 1.84 21.98 -3.04
N ILE A 34 1.53 21.65 -1.79
CA ILE A 34 1.64 20.29 -1.27
C ILE A 34 0.73 19.33 -2.05
N ALA A 35 -0.51 19.73 -2.33
CA ALA A 35 -1.47 18.91 -3.07
C ALA A 35 -0.95 18.55 -4.47
N PHE A 36 -0.38 19.52 -5.21
CA PHE A 36 0.25 19.23 -6.50
C PHE A 36 1.44 18.28 -6.38
N GLY A 37 2.27 18.42 -5.35
CA GLY A 37 3.38 17.49 -5.09
C GLY A 37 2.89 16.06 -4.82
N LEU A 38 1.85 15.90 -4.02
CA LEU A 38 1.23 14.61 -3.73
C LEU A 38 0.60 13.98 -4.97
N LEU A 39 -0.12 14.77 -5.78
CA LEU A 39 -0.71 14.30 -7.03
C LEU A 39 0.36 13.85 -8.01
N PHE A 40 1.41 14.66 -8.21
CA PHE A 40 2.52 14.31 -9.09
C PHE A 40 3.24 13.03 -8.64
N TRP A 41 3.46 12.86 -7.34
CA TRP A 41 4.06 11.64 -6.81
C TRP A 41 3.16 10.42 -7.06
N ASN A 42 1.86 10.56 -6.83
CA ASN A 42 0.89 9.49 -7.05
C ASN A 42 0.80 9.09 -8.53
N GLU A 43 0.63 10.08 -9.42
CA GLU A 43 0.55 9.87 -10.86
C GLU A 43 1.87 9.32 -11.43
N GLY A 44 3.01 9.84 -10.98
CA GLY A 44 4.33 9.37 -11.38
C GLY A 44 4.52 7.89 -11.09
N ARG A 45 4.15 7.42 -9.88
CA ARG A 45 4.20 6.00 -9.51
C ARG A 45 3.27 5.15 -10.38
N SER A 46 2.06 5.63 -10.66
CA SER A 46 1.12 4.92 -11.53
C SER A 46 1.65 4.79 -12.97
N VAL A 47 2.22 5.85 -13.51
CA VAL A 47 2.80 5.87 -14.86
C VAL A 47 4.03 4.97 -14.94
N GLU A 48 4.92 5.02 -13.95
CA GLU A 48 6.08 4.14 -13.87
C GLU A 48 5.65 2.67 -13.85
N ARG A 49 4.68 2.32 -12.99
CA ARG A 49 4.15 0.96 -12.91
C ARG A 49 3.57 0.49 -14.25
N TYR A 50 2.80 1.36 -14.92
CA TYR A 50 2.25 1.05 -16.23
C TYR A 50 3.34 0.80 -17.27
N LYS A 51 4.37 1.66 -17.33
CA LYS A 51 5.50 1.50 -18.26
C LYS A 51 6.26 0.21 -18.00
N THR A 52 6.64 -0.08 -16.76
CA THR A 52 7.36 -1.30 -16.40
C THR A 52 6.55 -2.56 -16.73
N LEU A 53 5.25 -2.56 -16.47
CA LEU A 53 4.38 -3.68 -16.83
C LEU A 53 4.25 -3.83 -18.35
N LYS A 54 4.12 -2.73 -19.09
CA LYS A 54 4.02 -2.75 -20.55
C LYS A 54 5.31 -3.29 -21.17
N GLU A 55 6.46 -2.77 -20.74
CA GLU A 55 7.79 -3.24 -21.16
C GLU A 55 7.97 -4.72 -20.83
N GLY A 56 7.69 -5.12 -19.58
CA GLY A 56 7.75 -6.51 -19.15
C GLY A 56 6.84 -7.43 -19.95
N SER A 57 5.59 -7.02 -20.22
CA SER A 57 4.64 -7.81 -21.00
C SER A 57 5.03 -7.96 -22.47
N GLY A 58 5.75 -7.00 -23.05
CA GLY A 58 6.27 -7.08 -24.41
C GLY A 58 7.55 -7.92 -24.52
N ALA A 59 8.35 -7.94 -23.45
CA ALA A 59 9.63 -8.65 -23.40
C ALA A 59 9.52 -10.09 -22.85
N VAL A 60 8.41 -10.44 -22.19
CA VAL A 60 8.25 -11.75 -21.54
C VAL A 60 8.08 -12.87 -22.55
N VAL A 61 8.82 -13.96 -22.33
CA VAL A 61 8.71 -15.20 -23.11
C VAL A 61 8.00 -16.25 -22.27
N LEU A 62 6.97 -16.91 -22.84
CA LEU A 62 6.41 -18.10 -22.22
C LEU A 62 7.38 -19.27 -22.39
N SER A 63 7.70 -19.94 -21.29
CA SER A 63 8.51 -21.15 -21.29
C SER A 63 7.83 -22.29 -20.53
N LYS A 64 8.25 -23.51 -20.81
CA LYS A 64 7.84 -24.69 -20.04
C LYS A 64 8.52 -24.66 -18.66
N ALA A 65 7.80 -25.10 -17.64
CA ALA A 65 8.33 -25.21 -16.28
C ALA A 65 9.27 -26.43 -16.11
N ASP A 66 9.11 -27.46 -16.94
CA ASP A 66 9.77 -28.77 -16.77
C ASP A 66 11.23 -28.78 -17.23
N SER A 67 11.67 -27.76 -17.97
CA SER A 67 13.03 -27.72 -18.55
C SER A 67 13.51 -26.29 -18.74
N VAL A 68 14.79 -26.04 -18.46
CA VAL A 68 15.47 -24.79 -18.77
C VAL A 68 15.86 -24.77 -20.24
N ASP A 69 15.41 -23.76 -20.99
CA ASP A 69 15.84 -23.51 -22.38
C ASP A 69 16.96 -22.45 -22.41
N PRO A 70 18.21 -22.82 -22.76
CA PRO A 70 19.32 -21.86 -22.86
C PRO A 70 19.07 -20.69 -23.81
N LYS A 71 18.11 -20.79 -24.74
CA LYS A 71 17.74 -19.70 -25.65
C LYS A 71 17.01 -18.54 -24.95
N ASN A 72 16.56 -18.75 -23.72
CA ASN A 72 15.87 -17.76 -22.91
C ASN A 72 16.78 -17.08 -21.87
N GLU A 73 18.08 -17.39 -21.87
CA GLU A 73 19.06 -16.74 -21.00
C GLU A 73 19.03 -15.21 -21.15
N GLY A 74 19.02 -14.52 -20.01
CA GLY A 74 18.95 -13.05 -19.94
C GLY A 74 17.59 -12.44 -20.32
N LYS A 75 16.54 -13.24 -20.59
CA LYS A 75 15.19 -12.75 -20.89
C LYS A 75 14.28 -12.83 -19.68
N LEU A 76 13.23 -12.00 -19.67
CA LEU A 76 12.12 -12.18 -18.74
C LEU A 76 11.30 -13.40 -19.18
N VAL A 77 11.13 -14.38 -18.28
CA VAL A 77 10.43 -15.63 -18.58
C VAL A 77 9.21 -15.78 -17.69
N HIS A 78 8.09 -16.17 -18.29
CA HIS A 78 6.88 -16.58 -17.58
C HIS A 78 6.68 -18.09 -17.77
N VAL A 79 6.58 -18.81 -16.66
CA VAL A 79 6.25 -20.22 -16.64
C VAL A 79 4.95 -20.44 -15.89
N THR A 80 4.18 -21.42 -16.33
CA THR A 80 2.97 -21.87 -15.63
C THR A 80 3.02 -23.38 -15.53
N GLY A 81 2.68 -23.91 -14.36
CA GLY A 81 2.70 -25.35 -14.10
C GLY A 81 2.02 -25.66 -12.79
N LYS A 82 1.76 -26.95 -12.55
CA LYS A 82 1.28 -27.42 -11.25
C LYS A 82 2.42 -27.25 -10.24
N ALA A 83 2.21 -26.43 -9.21
CA ALA A 83 3.10 -26.40 -8.07
C ALA A 83 2.85 -27.68 -7.25
N ASP A 84 3.83 -28.55 -7.19
CA ASP A 84 3.75 -29.85 -6.50
C ASP A 84 5.01 -30.08 -5.68
N THR A 85 4.94 -30.97 -4.70
CA THR A 85 6.10 -31.32 -3.86
C THR A 85 6.06 -32.77 -3.44
N THR A 86 7.23 -33.38 -3.30
CA THR A 86 7.38 -34.70 -2.70
C THR A 86 7.56 -34.61 -1.17
N GLU A 87 7.76 -33.41 -0.62
CA GLU A 87 8.02 -33.17 0.79
C GLU A 87 6.75 -33.35 1.64
N THR A 88 6.91 -34.00 2.80
CA THR A 88 5.85 -34.13 3.81
C THR A 88 6.14 -33.18 4.96
N LEU A 89 5.27 -32.19 5.15
CA LEU A 89 5.34 -31.25 6.26
C LEU A 89 4.64 -31.85 7.49
N LYS A 90 5.18 -31.59 8.68
CA LYS A 90 4.67 -32.10 9.95
C LYS A 90 4.46 -30.99 10.97
N ASP A 91 3.31 -31.01 11.64
CA ASP A 91 3.08 -30.30 12.90
C ASP A 91 3.40 -31.26 14.06
N PRO A 92 4.47 -31.00 14.85
CA PRO A 92 4.85 -31.89 15.94
C PRO A 92 3.93 -31.79 17.17
N VAL A 93 3.14 -30.72 17.32
CA VAL A 93 2.28 -30.50 18.49
C VAL A 93 0.96 -31.26 18.34
N PHE A 94 0.37 -31.22 17.13
CA PHE A 94 -0.89 -31.89 16.83
C PHE A 94 -0.70 -33.22 16.08
N GLU A 95 0.56 -33.61 15.83
CA GLU A 95 0.95 -34.82 15.09
C GLU A 95 0.35 -34.92 13.68
N ILE A 96 -0.02 -33.78 13.08
CA ILE A 96 -0.56 -33.69 11.72
C ILE A 96 0.60 -33.77 10.73
N SER A 97 0.45 -34.56 9.66
CA SER A 97 1.42 -34.62 8.57
C SER A 97 0.71 -34.60 7.23
N ALA A 98 1.24 -33.85 6.27
CA ALA A 98 0.66 -33.74 4.93
C ALA A 98 1.76 -33.51 3.89
N GLN A 99 1.66 -34.18 2.74
CA GLN A 99 2.44 -33.81 1.55
C GLN A 99 1.84 -32.53 0.96
N ALA A 100 2.49 -31.40 1.25
CA ALA A 100 1.96 -30.09 0.93
C ALA A 100 3.10 -29.07 0.80
N LEU A 101 2.88 -28.03 -0.01
CA LEU A 101 3.83 -26.92 -0.18
C LEU A 101 3.90 -26.01 1.05
N LYS A 102 2.81 -25.93 1.83
CA LYS A 102 2.72 -25.10 3.03
C LYS A 102 1.77 -25.78 4.02
N LEU A 103 2.21 -25.87 5.27
CA LEU A 103 1.37 -26.25 6.41
C LEU A 103 1.21 -25.02 7.30
N GLU A 104 -0.02 -24.50 7.41
CA GLU A 104 -0.33 -23.29 8.18
C GLU A 104 -1.21 -23.64 9.37
N ARG A 105 -0.79 -23.21 10.57
CA ARG A 105 -1.50 -23.45 11.82
C ARG A 105 -2.12 -22.15 12.31
N SER A 106 -3.44 -22.06 12.25
CA SER A 106 -4.20 -21.00 12.94
C SER A 106 -4.68 -21.53 14.29
N VAL A 107 -4.41 -20.80 15.38
CA VAL A 107 -4.81 -21.18 16.74
C VAL A 107 -5.59 -20.04 17.37
N GLU A 108 -6.74 -20.36 17.94
CA GLU A 108 -7.59 -19.43 18.69
C GLU A 108 -7.70 -19.89 20.15
N MET A 109 -7.72 -18.96 21.10
CA MET A 109 -8.07 -19.23 22.50
C MET A 109 -9.45 -18.64 22.79
N TYR A 110 -10.32 -19.46 23.39
CA TYR A 110 -11.56 -18.97 24.00
C TYR A 110 -11.28 -18.65 25.47
N GLN A 111 -11.70 -17.46 25.92
CA GLN A 111 -11.69 -17.05 27.32
C GLN A 111 -13.03 -17.33 27.98
#